data_AF-A0A2M7VKJ0-F1
#
_entry.id   AF-A0A2M7VKJ0-F1
#
_cell.length_a   1.000
_cell.length_b   1.000
_cell.length_c   1.000
_cell.angle_alpha   90.00
_cell.angle_beta   90.00
_cell.angle_gamma   90.00
#
_symmetry.space_group_name_H-M   'P 1'
#
loop_
_entity.id
_entity.type
_entity.pdbx_description
1 polymer ?
#
loop_
_entity_poly.entity_id
_entity_poly.type
_entity_poly.pdbx_seq_one_letter_code
_entity_poly.pdbx_strand_id
1 'polypeptide(L)' 'RRTEQTEDKVFIPENEIDWKKKKQLRKMAQIYLSENRISLNSRHQIDIIAIEIYSNPRKVRLRHYQNAIEDIY' A
#
# COMPACT_ATOMS: atom_id res chain seq x y z
N ARG A 1 19.54 24.85 -26.63
CA ARG A 1 19.30 23.44 -26.26
C ARG A 1 18.47 23.45 -24.98
N ARG A 2 17.14 23.21 -25.07
CA ARG A 2 16.31 22.96 -23.90
C ARG A 2 16.49 21.50 -23.54
N THR A 3 17.16 21.22 -22.44
CA THR A 3 17.03 19.93 -21.76
C THR A 3 15.74 20.02 -20.97
N GLU A 4 14.69 19.34 -21.45
CA GLU A 4 13.52 19.04 -20.65
C GLU A 4 13.99 18.13 -19.51
N GLN A 5 14.31 18.74 -18.37
CA GLN A 5 14.41 18.03 -17.10
C GLN A 5 12.97 17.60 -16.76
N THR A 6 12.59 16.38 -17.12
CA THR A 6 11.47 15.72 -16.47
C THR A 6 11.86 15.61 -15.00
N GLU A 7 11.18 16.37 -14.14
CA GLU A 7 11.26 16.19 -12.69
C GLU A 7 11.08 14.71 -12.40
N ASP A 8 12.15 14.04 -11.97
CA ASP A 8 12.08 12.69 -11.44
C ASP A 8 11.14 12.75 -10.24
N LYS A 9 9.86 12.42 -10.46
CA LYS A 9 8.89 12.28 -9.38
C LYS A 9 9.50 11.32 -8.38
N VAL A 10 9.77 11.83 -7.18
CA VAL A 10 10.22 11.01 -6.05
C VAL A 10 9.27 9.81 -5.96
N PHE A 11 9.82 8.61 -6.14
CA PHE A 11 9.04 7.39 -6.03
C PHE A 11 8.60 7.23 -4.58
N ILE A 12 7.28 7.11 -4.39
CA ILE A 12 6.64 7.06 -3.09
C ILE A 12 5.77 5.78 -3.12
N PRO A 13 6.22 4.67 -2.49
CA PRO A 13 5.52 3.38 -2.52
C PRO A 13 4.01 3.44 -2.19
N GLU A 14 3.59 4.36 -1.33
CA GLU A 14 2.18 4.55 -0.99
C GLU A 14 1.35 5.15 -2.13
N ASN A 15 1.96 5.95 -3.02
CA ASN A 15 1.28 6.49 -4.21
C ASN A 15 0.98 5.40 -5.24
N GLU A 16 1.68 4.27 -5.16
CA GLU A 16 1.43 3.12 -6.02
C GLU A 16 0.15 2.37 -5.64
N ILE A 17 -0.48 2.70 -4.50
CA ILE A 17 -1.67 2.02 -3.99
C ILE A 17 -2.91 2.73 -4.55
N ASP A 18 -3.07 2.55 -5.85
CA ASP A 18 -4.18 3.08 -6.62
C ASP A 18 -5.51 2.41 -6.26
N TRP A 19 -6.60 2.93 -6.84
CA TRP A 19 -7.95 2.41 -6.62
C TRP A 19 -8.07 0.91 -6.97
N LYS A 20 -7.32 0.44 -7.97
CA LYS A 20 -7.36 -0.94 -8.45
C LYS A 20 -6.71 -1.87 -7.44
N LYS A 21 -5.54 -1.53 -6.92
CA LYS A 21 -4.86 -2.25 -5.84
C LYS A 21 -5.69 -2.23 -4.55
N LYS A 22 -6.30 -1.09 -4.20
CA LYS A 22 -7.23 -1.01 -3.06
C LYS A 22 -8.39 -2.02 -3.19
N LYS A 23 -9.03 -2.07 -4.36
CA LYS A 23 -10.12 -3.04 -4.63
C LYS A 23 -9.64 -4.49 -4.54
N GLN A 24 -8.44 -4.78 -5.07
CA GLN A 24 -7.87 -6.13 -5.01
C GLN A 24 -7.57 -6.55 -3.57
N LEU A 25 -6.96 -5.67 -2.77
CA LEU A 25 -6.64 -5.93 -1.37
C LEU A 25 -7.90 -6.17 -0.54
N ARG A 26 -8.95 -5.36 -0.71
CA ARG A 26 -10.26 -5.61 -0.07
C ARG A 26 -10.83 -6.98 -0.43
N LYS A 27 -10.80 -7.35 -1.72
CA LYS A 27 -11.28 -8.67 -2.18
C LYS A 27 -10.47 -9.81 -1.55
N MET A 28 -9.15 -9.68 -1.48
CA MET A 28 -8.30 -10.71 -0.85
C MET A 28 -8.58 -10.84 0.65
N ALA A 29 -8.78 -9.73 1.36
CA ALA A 29 -9.17 -9.76 2.77
C ALA A 29 -10.52 -10.48 2.96
N GLN A 30 -11.53 -10.16 2.16
CA GLN A 30 -12.84 -10.82 2.21
C GLN A 30 -12.75 -12.33 1.94
N ILE A 31 -11.95 -12.75 0.95
CA ILE A 31 -11.72 -14.18 0.66
C ILE A 31 -11.07 -14.86 1.87
N TYR A 32 -9.99 -14.28 2.41
CA TYR A 32 -9.30 -14.82 3.57
C TYR A 32 -10.23 -14.97 4.78
N LEU A 33 -11.02 -13.95 5.10
CA LEU A 33 -11.98 -14.01 6.21
C LEU A 33 -13.01 -15.12 6.00
N SER A 34 -13.56 -15.23 4.78
CA SER A 34 -14.52 -16.28 4.41
C SER A 34 -13.92 -17.69 4.55
N GLU A 35 -12.72 -17.92 4.02
CA GLU A 35 -12.03 -19.22 4.08
C GLU A 35 -11.71 -19.64 5.52
N ASN A 36 -11.43 -18.67 6.39
CA ASN A 36 -11.16 -18.89 7.80
C ASN A 36 -12.41 -18.87 8.68
N ARG A 37 -13.62 -18.79 8.10
CA ARG A 37 -14.90 -18.72 8.83
C ARG A 37 -14.98 -17.53 9.80
N ILE A 38 -14.28 -16.45 9.50
CA ILE A 38 -14.31 -15.20 10.24
C ILE A 38 -15.41 -14.33 9.61
N SER A 39 -16.28 -13.75 10.45
CA SER A 39 -17.33 -12.84 9.98
C SER A 39 -16.73 -11.66 9.21
N LEU A 40 -17.31 -11.30 8.06
CA LEU A 40 -16.92 -10.10 7.31
C LEU A 40 -17.16 -8.81 8.11
N ASN A 41 -18.03 -8.85 9.11
CA ASN A 41 -18.29 -7.75 10.03
C ASN A 41 -17.33 -7.73 11.23
N SER A 42 -16.38 -8.67 11.30
CA SER A 42 -15.35 -8.65 12.33
C SER A 42 -14.46 -7.42 12.14
N ARG A 43 -13.94 -6.90 13.25
CA ARG A 43 -12.96 -5.81 13.23
C ARG A 43 -11.69 -6.33 12.57
N HIS A 44 -11.38 -5.80 11.40
CA HIS A 44 -10.14 -6.06 10.67
C HIS A 44 -9.65 -4.75 10.03
N GLN A 45 -8.38 -4.71 9.68
CA GLN A 45 -7.77 -3.56 9.02
C GLN A 45 -6.76 -4.04 7.99
N ILE A 46 -6.52 -3.23 6.96
CA ILE A 46 -5.44 -3.45 6.00
C ILE A 46 -4.38 -2.38 6.22
N ASP A 47 -3.23 -2.82 6.73
CA ASP A 47 -2.07 -1.97 6.95
C ASP A 47 -1.10 -2.06 5.78
N ILE A 48 -0.35 -0.98 5.54
CA ILE A 48 0.67 -0.89 4.48
C ILE A 48 2.02 -0.57 5.12
N ILE A 49 3.04 -1.35 4.75
CA ILE A 49 4.43 -1.10 5.13
C ILE A 49 5.22 -0.76 3.87
N ALA A 50 5.64 0.49 3.76
CA ALA A 50 6.53 0.94 2.71
C ALA A 50 7.99 0.73 3.13
N ILE A 51 8.77 0.09 2.25
CA ILE A 51 10.18 -0.19 2.45
C ILE A 51 10.97 0.49 1.33
N GLU A 52 11.79 1.46 1.69
CA GLU A 52 12.72 2.10 0.77
C GLU A 52 14.14 1.65 1.08
N ILE A 53 14.84 1.16 0.07
CA ILE A 53 16.22 0.68 0.18
C ILE A 53 17.11 1.66 -0.59
N TYR A 54 17.99 2.35 0.13
CA TYR A 54 18.98 3.25 -0.44
C TYR A 54 20.29 2.49 -0.64
N SER A 55 20.87 2.59 -1.84
CA SER A 55 22.08 1.86 -2.21
C SER A 55 23.37 2.47 -1.63
N ASN A 56 23.37 3.77 -1.30
CA ASN A 56 24.55 4.44 -0.78
C ASN A 56 24.22 5.69 0.07
N PRO A 57 24.45 5.68 1.40
CA PRO A 57 24.82 4.52 2.22
C PRO A 57 23.71 3.46 2.21
N ARG A 58 24.04 2.21 2.53
CA ARG A 58 23.05 1.14 2.70
C ARG A 58 22.14 1.47 3.88
N LYS A 59 21.01 2.11 3.58
CA LYS A 59 20.01 2.55 4.56
C LYS A 59 18.67 2.01 4.13
N VAL A 60 17.90 1.55 5.10
CA VAL A 60 16.50 1.17 4.91
C VAL A 60 15.63 2.20 5.62
N ARG A 61 14.60 2.69 4.94
CA ARG A 61 13.54 3.49 5.56
C ARG A 61 12.26 2.68 5.52
N LEU A 62 11.69 2.48 6.71
CA LEU A 62 10.39 1.86 6.89
C LEU A 62 9.36 2.95 7.19
N ARG A 63 8.19 2.85 6.57
CA ARG A 63 7.00 3.63 6.93
C ARG A 63 5.82 2.68 7.08
N HIS A 64 5.08 2.81 8.18
CA HIS A 64 3.87 2.03 8.43
C HIS A 64 2.66 2.95 8.37
N TYR A 65 1.67 2.54 7.60
CA TYR A 65 0.39 3.21 7.44
C TYR A 65 -0.69 2.27 7.97
N GLN A 66 -1.22 2.60 9.13
CA GLN A 66 -2.31 1.85 9.75
C GLN A 66 -3.63 2.17 9.04
N ASN A 67 -4.49 1.15 8.90
CA ASN A 67 -5.81 1.28 8.29
C ASN A 67 -5.77 2.02 6.94
N ALA A 68 -4.79 1.68 6.12
CA ALA A 68 -4.45 2.42 4.91
C ALA A 68 -5.46 2.22 3.76
N ILE A 69 -6.41 1.31 3.96
CA ILE A 69 -7.53 1.08 3.05
C ILE A 69 -8.82 1.11 3.87
N GLU A 70 -9.57 2.20 3.73
CA GLU A 70 -10.90 2.31 4.32
C GLU A 70 -11.83 1.26 3.71
N ASP A 71 -12.68 0.64 4.52
CA ASP A 71 -13.83 -0.09 4.00
C ASP A 71 -14.89 0.93 3.57
N ILE A 72 -15.14 0.99 2.26
CA ILE A 72 -16.25 1.77 1.72
C ILE A 72 -17.44 0.82 1.77
N TYR A 73 -18.25 0.95 2.83
CA TYR A 73 -19.53 0.27 2.97
C TYR A 73 -20.58 0.88 2.03
#